data_AF-A0A533VA98-F1
#
_entry.id   AF-A0A533VA98-F1
#
_cell.length_a   1.000
_cell.length_b   1.000
_cell.length_c   1.000
_cell.angle_alpha   90.00
_cell.angle_beta   90.00
_cell.angle_gamma   90.00
#
_symmetry.space_group_name_H-M   'P 1'
#
loop_
_entity.id
_entity.type
_entity.pdbx_description
1 polymer ?
#
loop_
_entity_poly.entity_id
_entity_poly.type
_entity_poly.pdbx_seq_one_letter_code
_entity_poly.pdbx_strand_id
1 'polypeptide(L)'
;MNILKITIEVLKDHSTDANNKSSIVANIERNGNTIDGSSKYVDSNLHNLTKFKKILLAEQKTAEEKVESLNQKIESTKKEIDKQRMELEDLRMQLKRVNEIKESEYSKFLALKNNLMEIRNKMKNLDEKANDSLGHKLRKERFDMINLARNLDQIEKDIQTKKLTKEEERRLVSRSKEMATRLHSLKMIHKKEDDYRTISIQYDKLKTKINSIFQQKSELGEKIGKLKGSLDKLLNLRESLYEDRRKTRSELREAEAKLEMVNTQLNAIEYRRSRQASFRSKSGNIGDKHEFKYQNSQERIRRNKESLELLNIAKEAALKKMSSGRKLTFDEMKLIYGDELLQD
;
A
#
# COMPACT_ATOMS: atom_id res chain seq x y z
N MET A 1 28.41 -21.25 14.86
CA MET A 1 29.52 -20.27 14.99
C MET A 1 30.71 -20.79 14.21
N ASN A 2 31.46 -19.90 13.55
CA ASN A 2 32.64 -20.12 12.68
C ASN A 2 32.38 -20.19 11.17
N ILE A 3 32.27 -19.03 10.52
CA ILE A 3 32.74 -18.78 9.13
C ILE A 3 33.26 -17.32 9.04
N LEU A 4 34.30 -16.98 9.80
CA LEU A 4 34.84 -15.61 9.86
C LEU A 4 36.36 -15.60 10.02
N LYS A 5 37.09 -16.38 9.20
CA LYS A 5 38.56 -16.51 9.32
C LYS A 5 39.36 -16.65 8.02
N ILE A 6 38.87 -16.26 6.84
CA ILE A 6 39.66 -16.34 5.59
C ILE A 6 39.53 -15.08 4.71
N THR A 7 39.53 -13.87 5.29
CA THR A 7 39.54 -12.66 4.42
C THR A 7 40.28 -11.47 5.03
N ILE A 8 41.33 -11.74 5.80
CA ILE A 8 42.23 -10.71 6.33
C ILE A 8 43.66 -11.25 6.25
N GLU A 9 44.23 -11.34 5.05
CA GLU A 9 45.67 -11.59 4.90
C GLU A 9 46.29 -11.11 3.57
N VAL A 10 45.71 -10.12 2.88
CA VAL A 10 46.32 -9.54 1.65
C VAL A 10 46.23 -8.00 1.59
N LEU A 11 46.01 -7.30 2.71
CA LEU A 11 45.91 -5.83 2.74
C LEU A 11 46.83 -5.13 3.75
N LYS A 12 48.01 -5.70 4.00
CA LYS A 12 49.12 -5.00 4.65
C LYS A 12 50.40 -5.53 4.07
N ASP A 13 50.96 -4.79 3.11
CA ASP A 13 52.33 -4.29 3.24
C ASP A 13 52.65 -3.28 2.12
N HIS A 14 53.24 -2.17 2.54
CA HIS A 14 53.91 -1.12 1.75
C HIS A 14 53.05 -0.07 1.04
N SER A 15 52.48 0.83 1.84
CA SER A 15 52.36 2.25 1.50
C SER A 15 53.13 3.06 2.55
N THR A 16 54.37 3.43 2.23
CA THR A 16 55.01 4.73 2.52
C THR A 16 56.47 4.64 2.06
N ASP A 17 56.80 5.24 0.92
CA ASP A 17 57.91 6.21 0.91
C ASP A 17 57.85 7.10 -0.33
N ALA A 18 57.95 8.40 -0.05
CA ALA A 18 58.12 9.44 -1.04
C ALA A 18 59.55 9.40 -1.61
N ASN A 19 59.73 10.05 -2.76
CA ASN A 19 60.99 10.29 -3.46
C ASN A 19 61.64 9.10 -4.16
N ASN A 20 61.24 8.89 -5.41
CA ASN A 20 62.24 8.74 -6.47
C ASN A 20 61.80 9.47 -7.73
N LYS A 21 62.53 10.55 -8.05
CA LYS A 21 62.55 11.16 -9.37
C LYS A 21 63.03 10.10 -10.35
N SER A 22 62.12 9.54 -11.15
CA SER A 22 62.48 8.91 -12.42
C SER A 22 61.56 9.46 -13.50
N SER A 23 62.09 10.52 -14.12
CA SER A 23 61.71 10.96 -15.44
C SER A 23 61.70 9.76 -16.39
N ILE A 24 60.52 9.22 -16.68
CA ILE A 24 60.34 8.33 -17.83
C ILE A 24 60.39 9.24 -19.06
N VAL A 25 61.62 9.55 -19.47
CA VAL A 25 61.95 9.95 -20.82
C VAL A 25 61.51 8.78 -21.70
N ALA A 26 60.45 8.99 -22.48
CA ALA A 26 60.20 8.13 -23.63
C ALA A 26 61.34 8.37 -24.63
N ASN A 27 62.42 7.60 -24.50
CA ASN A 27 63.41 7.45 -25.56
C ASN A 27 62.70 6.84 -26.76
N ILE A 28 62.31 7.71 -27.70
CA ILE A 28 61.99 7.31 -29.07
C ILE A 28 63.34 6.99 -29.71
N GLU A 29 63.81 5.76 -29.49
CA GLU A 29 64.83 5.18 -30.35
C GLU A 29 64.22 5.05 -31.75
N ARG A 30 64.64 5.97 -32.63
CA ARG A 30 64.57 5.79 -34.08
C ARG A 30 65.47 4.61 -34.44
N ASN A 31 64.90 3.42 -34.50
CA ASN A 31 65.45 2.32 -35.28
C ASN A 31 64.36 1.72 -36.17
N GLY A 32 64.65 1.68 -37.46
CA GLY A 32 63.75 1.25 -38.52
C GLY A 32 63.39 -0.24 -38.41
N ASN A 33 62.25 -0.56 -39.04
CA ASN A 33 61.68 -1.90 -39.25
C ASN A 33 61.02 -2.59 -38.04
N THR A 34 59.88 -2.07 -37.58
CA THR A 34 58.83 -2.86 -36.90
C THR A 34 57.43 -2.36 -37.23
N ILE A 35 57.06 -2.35 -38.51
CA ILE A 35 55.68 -2.10 -38.93
C ILE A 35 54.75 -3.27 -38.51
N ASP A 36 55.30 -4.48 -38.33
CA ASP A 36 54.53 -5.70 -38.08
C ASP A 36 54.13 -5.90 -36.59
N GLY A 37 54.92 -5.39 -35.64
CA GLY A 37 54.61 -5.46 -34.21
C GLY A 37 53.50 -4.49 -33.77
N SER A 38 53.46 -3.29 -34.36
CA SER A 38 52.44 -2.27 -34.06
C SER A 38 51.05 -2.68 -34.55
N SER A 39 50.95 -3.37 -35.69
CA SER A 39 49.67 -3.85 -36.24
C SER A 39 49.02 -4.91 -35.35
N LYS A 40 49.81 -5.89 -34.86
CA LYS A 40 49.31 -6.98 -33.99
C LYS A 40 48.76 -6.47 -32.65
N TYR A 41 49.37 -5.45 -32.06
CA TYR A 41 48.89 -4.83 -30.82
C TYR A 41 47.58 -4.04 -31.01
N VAL A 42 47.44 -3.32 -32.12
CA VAL A 42 46.22 -2.56 -32.44
C VAL A 42 45.03 -3.50 -32.72
N ASP A 43 45.27 -4.60 -33.45
CA ASP A 43 44.23 -5.60 -33.75
C ASP A 43 43.82 -6.39 -32.49
N SER A 44 44.74 -6.69 -31.58
CA SER A 44 44.45 -7.32 -30.29
C SER A 44 43.58 -6.42 -29.37
N ASN A 45 43.91 -5.13 -29.29
CA ASN A 45 43.12 -4.16 -28.52
C ASN A 45 41.70 -3.96 -29.11
N LEU A 46 41.58 -3.91 -30.44
CA LEU A 46 40.30 -3.82 -31.14
C LEU A 46 39.40 -5.04 -30.84
N HIS A 47 39.97 -6.24 -30.85
CA HIS A 47 39.25 -7.47 -30.50
C HIS A 47 38.72 -7.46 -29.06
N ASN A 48 39.54 -7.03 -28.11
CA ASN A 48 39.16 -6.95 -26.70
C ASN A 48 38.07 -5.89 -26.47
N LEU A 49 38.18 -4.70 -27.08
CA LEU A 49 37.14 -3.67 -27.01
C LEU A 49 35.82 -4.13 -27.64
N THR A 50 35.88 -4.87 -28.75
CA THR A 50 34.69 -5.41 -29.41
C THR A 50 34.00 -6.47 -28.53
N LYS A 51 34.77 -7.36 -27.89
CA LYS A 51 34.24 -8.32 -26.90
C LYS A 51 33.62 -7.61 -25.70
N PHE A 52 34.31 -6.60 -25.15
CA PHE A 52 33.83 -5.84 -24.02
C PHE A 52 32.54 -5.08 -24.35
N LYS A 53 32.43 -4.47 -25.54
CA LYS A 53 31.18 -3.88 -26.05
C LYS A 53 30.03 -4.88 -26.07
N LYS A 54 30.26 -6.11 -26.53
CA LYS A 54 29.21 -7.16 -26.54
C LYS A 54 28.75 -7.53 -25.13
N ILE A 55 29.67 -7.61 -24.17
CA ILE A 55 29.35 -7.87 -22.76
C ILE A 55 28.50 -6.71 -22.20
N LEU A 56 28.92 -5.46 -22.41
CA LEU A 56 28.19 -4.28 -21.96
C LEU A 56 26.78 -4.18 -22.58
N LEU A 57 26.61 -4.52 -23.86
CA LEU A 57 25.29 -4.58 -24.50
C LEU A 57 24.39 -5.63 -23.84
N ALA A 58 24.93 -6.79 -23.48
CA ALA A 58 24.16 -7.84 -22.79
C ALA A 58 23.80 -7.40 -21.35
N GLU A 59 24.72 -6.74 -20.66
CA GLU A 59 24.50 -6.18 -19.32
C GLU A 59 23.43 -5.08 -19.33
N GLN A 60 23.51 -4.15 -20.28
CA GLN A 60 22.51 -3.10 -20.51
C GLN A 60 21.12 -3.72 -20.72
N LYS A 61 20.99 -4.66 -21.66
CA LYS A 61 19.73 -5.33 -21.95
C LYS A 61 19.15 -6.05 -20.73
N THR A 62 19.99 -6.75 -19.98
CA THR A 62 19.58 -7.47 -18.76
C THR A 62 19.10 -6.49 -17.68
N ALA A 63 19.78 -5.36 -17.53
CA ALA A 63 19.38 -4.32 -16.58
C ALA A 63 18.07 -3.63 -17.01
N GLU A 64 17.86 -3.38 -18.30
CA GLU A 64 16.59 -2.86 -18.84
C GLU A 64 15.42 -3.81 -18.57
N GLU A 65 15.58 -5.11 -18.85
CA GLU A 65 14.58 -6.14 -18.56
C GLU A 65 14.26 -6.21 -17.05
N LYS A 66 15.28 -6.08 -16.20
CA LYS A 66 15.10 -6.05 -14.75
C LYS A 66 14.37 -4.79 -14.28
N VAL A 67 14.66 -3.62 -14.85
CA VAL A 67 13.93 -2.37 -14.56
C VAL A 67 12.46 -2.51 -14.95
N GLU A 68 12.16 -3.11 -16.10
CA GLU A 68 10.78 -3.33 -16.55
C GLU A 68 10.03 -4.31 -15.63
N SER A 69 10.67 -5.42 -15.23
CA SER A 69 10.11 -6.34 -14.24
C SER A 69 9.81 -5.65 -12.90
N LEU A 70 10.72 -4.78 -12.43
CA LEU A 70 10.51 -4.00 -11.21
C LEU A 70 9.35 -3.01 -11.35
N ASN A 71 9.19 -2.35 -12.50
CA ASN A 71 8.05 -1.47 -12.75
C ASN A 71 6.73 -2.23 -12.67
N GLN A 72 6.65 -3.41 -13.28
CA GLN A 72 5.45 -4.25 -13.22
C GLN A 72 5.11 -4.69 -11.79
N LYS A 73 6.13 -5.11 -11.01
CA LYS A 73 5.96 -5.47 -9.59
C LYS A 73 5.54 -4.29 -8.72
N ILE A 74 6.09 -3.10 -8.96
CA ILE A 74 5.69 -1.88 -8.25
C ILE A 74 4.21 -1.58 -8.54
N GLU A 75 3.80 -1.67 -9.81
CA GLU A 75 2.43 -1.38 -10.21
C GLU A 75 1.42 -2.40 -9.67
N SER A 76 1.77 -3.70 -9.68
CA SER A 76 0.93 -4.72 -9.04
C SER A 76 0.81 -4.50 -7.53
N THR A 77 1.92 -4.14 -6.87
CA THR A 77 1.95 -3.86 -5.42
C THR A 77 1.10 -2.63 -5.08
N LYS A 78 1.13 -1.57 -5.89
CA LYS A 78 0.26 -0.39 -5.70
C LYS A 78 -1.22 -0.77 -5.80
N LYS A 79 -1.60 -1.52 -6.84
CA LYS A 79 -2.99 -1.97 -7.02
C LYS A 79 -3.48 -2.79 -5.83
N GLU A 80 -2.63 -3.66 -5.29
CA GLU A 80 -2.98 -4.44 -4.10
C GLU A 80 -3.08 -3.57 -2.85
N ILE A 81 -2.20 -2.57 -2.67
CA ILE A 81 -2.30 -1.59 -1.58
C ILE A 81 -3.63 -0.84 -1.65
N ASP A 82 -4.02 -0.36 -2.84
CA ASP A 82 -5.27 0.39 -3.02
C ASP A 82 -6.50 -0.49 -2.75
N LYS A 83 -6.46 -1.74 -3.22
CA LYS A 83 -7.50 -2.73 -2.92
C LYS A 83 -7.65 -2.96 -1.41
N GLN A 84 -6.54 -3.21 -0.71
CA GLN A 84 -6.57 -3.39 0.74
C GLN A 84 -7.01 -2.11 1.45
N ARG A 85 -6.63 -0.91 0.98
CA ARG A 85 -7.14 0.34 1.57
C ARG A 85 -8.66 0.47 1.44
N MET A 86 -9.24 0.09 0.30
CA MET A 86 -10.69 0.08 0.11
C MET A 86 -11.37 -0.92 1.03
N GLU A 87 -10.84 -2.15 1.14
CA GLU A 87 -11.37 -3.18 2.04
C GLU A 87 -11.25 -2.76 3.52
N LEU A 88 -10.15 -2.11 3.90
CA LEU A 88 -9.96 -1.57 5.24
C LEU A 88 -11.02 -0.54 5.59
N GLU A 89 -11.35 0.35 4.65
CA GLU A 89 -12.34 1.38 4.86
C GLU A 89 -13.75 0.81 4.95
N ASP A 90 -14.09 -0.19 4.12
CA ASP A 90 -15.36 -0.90 4.24
C ASP A 90 -15.51 -1.59 5.61
N LEU A 91 -14.48 -2.30 6.07
CA LEU A 91 -14.48 -2.92 7.40
C LEU A 91 -14.61 -1.88 8.52
N ARG A 92 -13.99 -0.70 8.38
CA ARG A 92 -14.14 0.41 9.36
C ARG A 92 -15.56 0.95 9.37
N MET A 93 -16.19 1.12 8.22
CA MET A 93 -17.59 1.53 8.13
C MET A 93 -18.51 0.48 8.76
N GLN A 94 -18.29 -0.81 8.50
CA GLN A 94 -19.03 -1.89 9.14
C GLN A 94 -18.86 -1.85 10.67
N LEU A 95 -17.63 -1.68 11.16
CA LEU A 95 -17.35 -1.58 12.60
C LEU A 95 -18.03 -0.37 13.24
N LYS A 96 -18.10 0.76 12.53
CA LYS A 96 -18.85 1.94 12.97
C LYS A 96 -20.33 1.63 13.14
N ARG A 97 -20.97 1.04 12.13
CA ARG A 97 -22.39 0.61 12.21
C ARG A 97 -22.63 -0.36 13.35
N VAL A 98 -21.75 -1.34 13.56
CA VAL A 98 -21.84 -2.29 14.68
C VAL A 98 -21.73 -1.57 16.03
N ASN A 99 -20.87 -0.56 16.17
CA ASN A 99 -20.79 0.23 17.39
C ASN A 99 -22.05 1.06 17.65
N GLU A 100 -22.64 1.67 16.61
CA GLU A 100 -23.90 2.40 16.71
C GLU A 100 -25.05 1.47 17.15
N ILE A 101 -25.15 0.28 16.56
CA ILE A 101 -26.11 -0.75 16.96
C ILE A 101 -25.85 -1.19 18.40
N LYS A 102 -24.59 -1.41 18.78
CA LYS A 102 -24.20 -1.78 20.15
C LYS A 102 -24.67 -0.72 21.15
N GLU A 103 -24.46 0.56 20.88
CA GLU A 103 -24.86 1.65 21.78
C GLU A 103 -26.39 1.74 21.93
N SER A 104 -27.12 1.63 20.82
CA SER A 104 -28.59 1.60 20.82
C SER A 104 -29.15 0.41 21.61
N GLU A 105 -28.64 -0.80 21.35
CA GLU A 105 -29.13 -2.03 21.97
C GLU A 105 -28.66 -2.17 23.42
N TYR A 106 -27.45 -1.71 23.75
CA TYR A 106 -26.92 -1.80 25.12
C TYR A 106 -27.70 -0.91 26.08
N SER A 107 -28.15 0.26 25.62
CA SER A 107 -29.04 1.13 26.38
C SER A 107 -30.36 0.44 26.71
N LYS A 108 -30.97 -0.23 25.72
CA LYS A 108 -32.19 -1.05 25.93
C LYS A 108 -31.92 -2.21 26.88
N PHE A 109 -30.76 -2.85 26.78
CA PHE A 109 -30.35 -3.97 27.63
C PHE A 109 -30.23 -3.55 29.10
N LEU A 110 -29.61 -2.40 29.38
CA LEU A 110 -29.51 -1.87 30.73
C LEU A 110 -30.88 -1.51 31.30
N ALA A 111 -31.75 -0.85 30.52
CA ALA A 111 -33.11 -0.53 30.95
C ALA A 111 -33.90 -1.80 31.29
N LEU A 112 -33.82 -2.83 30.44
CA LEU A 112 -34.52 -4.10 30.66
C LEU A 112 -33.95 -4.88 31.85
N LYS A 113 -32.63 -4.83 32.07
CA LYS A 113 -31.99 -5.40 33.26
C LYS A 113 -32.49 -4.73 34.55
N ASN A 114 -32.60 -3.40 34.55
CA ASN A 114 -33.10 -2.65 35.69
C ASN A 114 -34.59 -2.99 35.96
N ASN A 115 -35.42 -3.02 34.92
CA ASN A 115 -36.82 -3.44 35.02
C ASN A 115 -36.95 -4.86 35.61
N LEU A 116 -36.10 -5.79 35.17
CA LEU A 116 -36.08 -7.16 35.68
C LEU A 116 -35.70 -7.20 37.17
N MET A 117 -34.72 -6.40 37.60
CA MET A 117 -34.36 -6.27 39.02
C MET A 117 -35.51 -5.66 39.84
N GLU A 118 -36.17 -4.62 39.35
CA GLU A 118 -37.31 -4.01 40.03
C GLU A 118 -38.47 -4.98 40.22
N ILE A 119 -38.82 -5.75 39.18
CA ILE A 119 -39.90 -6.74 39.27
C ILE A 119 -39.52 -7.87 40.21
N ARG A 120 -38.27 -8.34 40.16
CA ARG A 120 -37.75 -9.33 41.11
C ARG A 120 -37.86 -8.84 42.56
N ASN A 121 -37.52 -7.58 42.83
CA ASN A 121 -37.66 -6.98 44.16
C ASN A 121 -39.14 -6.85 44.57
N LYS A 122 -40.04 -6.46 43.63
CA LYS A 122 -41.50 -6.42 43.86
C LYS A 122 -42.11 -7.80 44.14
N MET A 123 -41.51 -8.88 43.64
CA MET A 123 -41.87 -10.26 43.97
C MET A 123 -41.35 -10.66 45.35
N LYS A 124 -40.08 -10.40 45.65
CA LYS A 124 -39.46 -10.73 46.95
C LYS A 124 -40.19 -10.10 48.14
N ASN A 125 -40.63 -8.85 48.02
CA ASN A 125 -41.36 -8.13 49.08
C ASN A 125 -42.78 -8.70 49.36
N LEU A 126 -43.33 -9.53 48.46
CA LEU A 126 -44.59 -10.23 48.70
C LEU A 126 -44.38 -11.60 49.35
N ASP A 127 -43.30 -12.31 49.00
CA ASP A 127 -42.94 -13.59 49.62
C ASP A 127 -42.57 -13.40 51.10
N GLU A 128 -41.94 -12.29 51.48
CA GLU A 128 -41.70 -11.97 52.92
C GLU A 128 -43.00 -11.71 53.71
N LYS A 129 -44.12 -11.42 53.03
CA LYS A 129 -45.47 -11.34 53.66
C LYS A 129 -46.26 -12.65 53.54
N ALA A 130 -45.81 -13.59 52.71
CA ALA A 130 -46.48 -14.85 52.42
C ALA A 130 -45.48 -15.99 52.65
N ASN A 131 -45.30 -16.39 53.92
CA ASN A 131 -44.33 -17.39 54.37
C ASN A 131 -44.00 -18.50 53.35
N ASP A 132 -42.68 -18.69 53.19
CA ASP A 132 -41.92 -19.78 52.59
C ASP A 132 -42.72 -20.95 51.99
N SER A 133 -42.57 -21.17 50.68
CA SER A 133 -42.12 -22.48 50.16
C SER A 133 -41.93 -22.39 48.64
N LEU A 134 -40.68 -22.59 48.22
CA LEU A 134 -40.22 -22.58 46.83
C LEU A 134 -40.62 -23.86 46.06
N GLY A 135 -40.86 -23.68 44.76
CA GLY A 135 -40.39 -24.61 43.73
C GLY A 135 -41.43 -25.55 43.09
N HIS A 136 -42.33 -26.14 43.88
CA HIS A 136 -43.32 -27.13 43.36
C HIS A 136 -44.76 -26.58 43.20
N LYS A 137 -44.97 -25.27 43.40
CA LYS A 137 -46.29 -24.70 43.66
C LYS A 137 -47.09 -24.19 42.47
N LEU A 138 -46.50 -23.89 41.33
CA LEU A 138 -47.20 -23.22 40.21
C LEU A 138 -48.48 -23.92 39.70
N ARG A 139 -48.48 -25.26 39.60
CA ARG A 139 -49.69 -26.02 39.21
C ARG A 139 -50.68 -26.16 40.36
N LYS A 140 -50.18 -26.30 41.59
CA LYS A 140 -50.99 -26.43 42.80
C LYS A 140 -51.68 -25.10 43.14
N GLU A 141 -51.01 -23.97 42.97
CA GLU A 141 -51.55 -22.62 43.18
C GLU A 141 -52.60 -22.23 42.14
N ARG A 142 -52.43 -22.62 40.87
CA ARG A 142 -53.49 -22.47 39.85
C ARG A 142 -54.72 -23.28 40.19
N PHE A 143 -54.53 -24.52 40.66
CA PHE A 143 -55.62 -25.38 41.12
C PHE A 143 -56.30 -24.80 42.38
N ASP A 144 -55.51 -24.26 43.32
CA ASP A 144 -55.99 -23.61 44.53
C ASP A 144 -56.74 -22.32 44.23
N MET A 145 -56.33 -21.53 43.23
CA MET A 145 -57.04 -20.32 42.80
C MET A 145 -58.42 -20.65 42.21
N ILE A 146 -58.50 -21.67 41.34
CA ILE A 146 -59.77 -22.12 40.74
C ILE A 146 -60.70 -22.68 41.82
N ASN A 147 -60.18 -23.47 42.75
CA ASN A 147 -60.96 -24.03 43.86
C ASN A 147 -61.41 -22.96 44.85
N LEU A 148 -60.56 -21.98 45.17
CA LEU A 148 -60.92 -20.83 46.00
C LEU A 148 -62.04 -20.00 45.36
N ALA A 149 -61.99 -19.77 44.05
CA ALA A 149 -63.04 -19.08 43.32
C ALA A 149 -64.37 -19.85 43.36
N ARG A 150 -64.36 -21.15 43.05
CA ARG A 150 -65.56 -22.00 43.11
C ARG A 150 -66.15 -22.10 44.52
N ASN A 151 -65.30 -22.22 45.54
CA ASN A 151 -65.74 -22.29 46.93
C ASN A 151 -66.34 -20.95 47.40
N LEU A 152 -65.77 -19.83 46.95
CA LEU A 152 -66.31 -18.51 47.23
C LEU A 152 -67.70 -18.33 46.60
N ASP A 153 -67.85 -18.71 45.33
CA ASP A 153 -69.15 -18.69 44.64
C ASP A 153 -70.19 -19.59 45.34
N GLN A 154 -69.76 -20.74 45.86
CA GLN A 154 -70.64 -21.66 46.60
C GLN A 154 -71.05 -21.11 47.96
N ILE A 155 -70.13 -20.49 48.71
CA ILE A 155 -70.44 -19.85 50.00
C ILE A 155 -71.39 -18.67 49.78
N GLU A 156 -71.20 -17.88 48.72
CA GLU A 156 -72.08 -16.77 48.38
C GLU A 156 -73.50 -17.26 48.04
N LYS A 157 -73.62 -18.32 47.24
CA LYS A 157 -74.91 -18.99 46.99
C LYS A 157 -75.55 -19.53 48.26
N ASP A 158 -74.76 -20.17 49.13
CA ASP A 158 -75.26 -20.74 50.39
C ASP A 158 -75.81 -19.65 51.33
N ILE A 159 -75.12 -18.50 51.43
CA ILE A 159 -75.58 -17.33 52.19
C ILE A 159 -76.90 -16.79 51.63
N GLN A 160 -77.06 -16.75 50.31
CA GLN A 160 -78.24 -16.18 49.65
C GLN A 160 -79.46 -17.12 49.65
N THR A 161 -79.24 -18.44 49.61
CA THR A 161 -80.30 -19.42 49.31
C THR A 161 -80.67 -20.32 50.49
N LYS A 162 -79.79 -20.52 51.47
CA LYS A 162 -80.06 -21.39 52.63
C LYS A 162 -80.68 -20.59 53.78
N LYS A 163 -81.63 -21.20 54.50
CA LYS A 163 -82.12 -20.67 55.77
C LYS A 163 -81.08 -20.96 56.86
N LEU A 164 -80.22 -19.98 57.14
CA LEU A 164 -79.13 -20.09 58.10
C LEU A 164 -79.51 -19.45 59.43
N THR A 165 -78.95 -19.96 60.53
CA THR A 165 -78.99 -19.22 61.80
C THR A 165 -78.03 -18.03 61.74
N LYS A 166 -78.27 -17.01 62.56
CA LYS A 166 -77.44 -15.79 62.61
C LYS A 166 -75.95 -16.08 62.88
N GLU A 167 -75.66 -17.14 63.63
CA GLU A 167 -74.28 -17.56 63.93
C GLU A 167 -73.63 -18.30 62.75
N GLU A 168 -74.38 -19.15 62.05
CA GLU A 168 -73.90 -19.83 60.83
C GLU A 168 -73.65 -18.83 59.69
N GLU A 169 -74.54 -17.85 59.52
CA GLU A 169 -74.38 -16.75 58.57
C GLU A 169 -73.11 -15.96 58.88
N ARG A 170 -72.87 -15.57 60.14
CA ARG A 170 -71.64 -14.88 60.57
C ARG A 170 -70.37 -15.68 60.27
N ARG A 171 -70.41 -17.00 60.47
CA ARG A 171 -69.28 -17.89 60.16
C ARG A 171 -69.03 -17.99 58.66
N LEU A 172 -70.07 -18.14 57.84
CA LEU A 172 -69.95 -18.20 56.38
C LEU A 172 -69.48 -16.87 55.79
N VAL A 173 -69.96 -15.73 56.29
CA VAL A 173 -69.50 -14.39 55.88
C VAL A 173 -68.03 -14.17 56.23
N SER A 174 -67.59 -14.54 57.44
CA SER A 174 -66.18 -14.44 57.82
C SER A 174 -65.29 -15.30 56.93
N ARG A 175 -65.71 -16.56 56.66
CA ARG A 175 -65.00 -17.48 55.77
C ARG A 175 -64.95 -16.97 54.33
N SER A 176 -66.04 -16.38 53.83
CA SER A 176 -66.09 -15.73 52.50
C SER A 176 -65.09 -14.59 52.39
N LYS A 177 -65.02 -13.70 53.40
CA LYS A 177 -64.05 -12.60 53.43
C LYS A 177 -62.60 -13.09 53.45
N GLU A 178 -62.31 -14.13 54.22
CA GLU A 178 -60.98 -14.75 54.25
C GLU A 178 -60.61 -15.37 52.90
N MET A 179 -61.53 -16.13 52.30
CA MET A 179 -61.33 -16.74 50.97
C MET A 179 -61.16 -15.68 49.87
N ALA A 180 -61.92 -14.59 49.91
CA ALA A 180 -61.81 -13.47 48.97
C ALA A 180 -60.43 -12.81 49.06
N THR A 181 -59.97 -12.54 50.29
CA THR A 181 -58.66 -11.94 50.55
C THR A 181 -57.53 -12.84 50.07
N ARG A 182 -57.62 -14.15 50.37
CA ARG A 182 -56.64 -15.14 49.91
C ARG A 182 -56.61 -15.29 48.39
N LEU A 183 -57.78 -15.33 47.75
CA LEU A 183 -57.92 -15.39 46.29
C LEU A 183 -57.33 -14.14 45.62
N HIS A 184 -57.59 -12.95 46.16
CA HIS A 184 -57.03 -11.69 45.66
C HIS A 184 -55.50 -11.68 45.75
N SER A 185 -54.93 -12.06 46.89
CA SER A 185 -53.48 -12.15 47.09
C SER A 185 -52.82 -13.13 46.10
N LEU A 186 -53.40 -14.31 45.90
CA LEU A 186 -52.92 -15.29 44.91
C LEU A 186 -53.00 -14.77 43.47
N LYS A 187 -54.08 -14.06 43.09
CA LYS A 187 -54.20 -13.42 41.77
C LYS A 187 -53.10 -12.36 41.56
N MET A 188 -52.76 -11.59 42.59
CA MET A 188 -51.69 -10.58 42.53
C MET A 188 -50.31 -11.20 42.38
N ILE A 189 -50.02 -12.31 43.07
CA ILE A 189 -48.75 -13.04 42.95
C ILE A 189 -48.60 -13.58 41.52
N HIS A 190 -49.62 -14.26 40.99
CA HIS A 190 -49.59 -14.82 39.64
C HIS A 190 -49.38 -13.76 38.56
N LYS A 191 -50.07 -12.61 38.64
CA LYS A 191 -49.88 -11.51 37.69
C LYS A 191 -48.42 -11.03 37.65
N LYS A 192 -47.81 -10.83 38.81
CA LYS A 192 -46.41 -10.40 38.92
C LYS A 192 -45.43 -11.46 38.41
N GLU A 193 -45.73 -12.73 38.62
CA GLU A 193 -44.90 -13.83 38.10
C GLU A 193 -44.95 -13.91 36.57
N ASP A 194 -46.14 -13.73 35.97
CA ASP A 194 -46.31 -13.68 34.52
C ASP A 194 -45.58 -12.45 33.92
N ASP A 195 -45.65 -11.29 34.59
CA ASP A 195 -44.89 -10.08 34.20
C ASP A 195 -43.37 -10.34 34.26
N TYR A 196 -42.88 -10.96 35.34
CA TYR A 196 -41.47 -11.34 35.48
C TYR A 196 -41.03 -12.31 34.38
N ARG A 197 -41.83 -13.34 34.11
CA ARG A 197 -41.53 -14.35 33.07
C ARG A 197 -41.45 -13.70 31.69
N THR A 198 -42.37 -12.80 31.37
CA THR A 198 -42.39 -12.08 30.10
C THR A 198 -41.13 -11.23 29.92
N ILE A 199 -40.75 -10.45 30.94
CA ILE A 199 -39.56 -9.59 30.89
C ILE A 199 -38.26 -10.40 30.92
N SER A 200 -38.22 -11.53 31.64
CA SER A 200 -37.09 -12.46 31.63
C SER A 200 -36.82 -13.02 30.22
N ILE A 201 -37.87 -13.46 29.51
CA ILE A 201 -37.73 -13.95 28.14
C ILE A 201 -37.21 -12.86 27.20
N GLN A 202 -37.70 -11.63 27.34
CA GLN A 202 -37.21 -10.49 26.55
C GLN A 202 -35.74 -10.18 26.88
N TYR A 203 -35.36 -10.25 28.14
CA TYR A 203 -33.99 -10.04 28.61
C TYR A 203 -33.03 -11.06 28.01
N ASP A 204 -33.39 -12.35 28.01
CA ASP A 204 -32.56 -13.40 27.44
C ASP A 204 -32.38 -13.24 25.92
N LYS A 205 -33.46 -12.90 25.21
CA LYS A 205 -33.39 -12.56 23.78
C LYS A 205 -32.42 -11.40 23.53
N LEU A 206 -32.53 -10.32 24.31
CA LEU A 206 -31.67 -9.16 24.13
C LEU A 206 -30.21 -9.45 24.54
N LYS A 207 -29.99 -10.27 25.56
CA LYS A 207 -28.67 -10.74 25.98
C LYS A 207 -27.97 -11.51 24.85
N THR A 208 -28.66 -12.43 24.18
CA THR A 208 -28.09 -13.16 23.03
C THR A 208 -27.73 -12.23 21.88
N LYS A 209 -28.59 -11.24 21.57
CA LYS A 209 -28.32 -10.21 20.56
C LYS A 209 -27.09 -9.37 20.90
N ILE A 210 -26.97 -8.91 22.15
CA ILE A 210 -25.81 -8.15 22.63
C ILE A 210 -24.51 -8.97 22.51
N ASN A 211 -24.53 -10.24 22.92
CA ASN A 211 -23.37 -11.12 22.78
C ASN A 211 -22.96 -11.29 21.31
N SER A 212 -23.92 -11.45 20.40
CA SER A 212 -23.65 -11.51 18.96
C SER A 212 -23.01 -10.22 18.42
N ILE A 213 -23.48 -9.05 18.87
CA ILE A 213 -22.89 -7.76 18.50
C ILE A 213 -21.44 -7.64 18.99
N PHE A 214 -21.15 -8.06 20.22
CA PHE A 214 -19.78 -8.07 20.75
C PHE A 214 -18.86 -9.01 19.96
N GLN A 215 -19.36 -10.19 19.59
CA GLN A 215 -18.63 -11.14 18.77
C GLN A 215 -18.32 -10.57 17.37
N GLN A 216 -19.32 -10.00 16.69
CA GLN A 216 -19.14 -9.33 15.40
C GLN A 216 -18.13 -8.19 15.47
N LYS A 217 -18.18 -7.38 16.54
CA LYS A 217 -17.21 -6.30 16.78
C LYS A 217 -15.78 -6.86 16.90
N SER A 218 -15.61 -7.95 17.64
CA SER A 218 -14.31 -8.61 17.82
C SER A 218 -13.75 -9.13 16.50
N GLU A 219 -14.58 -9.82 15.72
CA GLU A 219 -14.19 -10.36 14.41
C GLU A 219 -13.79 -9.27 13.42
N LEU A 220 -14.55 -8.17 13.36
CA LEU A 220 -14.19 -7.02 12.54
C LEU A 220 -12.86 -6.39 13.00
N GLY A 221 -12.66 -6.28 14.31
CA GLY A 221 -11.39 -5.81 14.89
C GLY A 221 -10.19 -6.65 14.47
N GLU A 222 -10.34 -7.99 14.52
CA GLU A 222 -9.29 -8.92 14.11
C GLU A 222 -8.99 -8.82 12.60
N LYS A 223 -10.03 -8.76 11.75
CA LYS A 223 -9.88 -8.59 10.29
C LYS A 223 -9.17 -7.28 9.97
N ILE A 224 -9.57 -6.17 10.60
CA ILE A 224 -8.91 -4.87 10.45
C ILE A 224 -7.44 -4.95 10.88
N GLY A 225 -7.14 -5.62 11.99
CA GLY A 225 -5.78 -5.81 12.48
C GLY A 225 -4.90 -6.57 11.48
N LYS A 226 -5.39 -7.71 10.97
CA LYS A 226 -4.70 -8.51 9.93
C LYS A 226 -4.44 -7.68 8.67
N LEU A 227 -5.44 -6.92 8.25
CA LEU A 227 -5.36 -6.16 7.01
C LEU A 227 -4.42 -4.95 7.13
N LYS A 228 -4.38 -4.27 8.29
CA LYS A 228 -3.34 -3.26 8.59
C LYS A 228 -1.94 -3.86 8.53
N GLY A 229 -1.71 -5.01 9.16
CA GLY A 229 -0.41 -5.67 9.13
C GLY A 229 0.00 -6.13 7.72
N SER A 230 -0.96 -6.55 6.89
CA SER A 230 -0.73 -6.81 5.47
C SER A 230 -0.35 -5.55 4.70
N LEU A 231 -1.07 -4.45 4.93
CA LEU A 231 -0.80 -3.15 4.31
C LEU A 231 0.62 -2.65 4.64
N ASP A 232 1.04 -2.75 5.90
CA ASP A 232 2.39 -2.35 6.32
C ASP A 232 3.47 -3.16 5.58
N LYS A 233 3.27 -4.48 5.43
CA LYS A 233 4.17 -5.34 4.65
C LYS A 233 4.23 -4.91 3.18
N LEU A 234 3.09 -4.59 2.57
CA LEU A 234 3.04 -4.14 1.18
C LEU A 234 3.68 -2.77 0.99
N LEU A 235 3.51 -1.85 1.93
CA LEU A 235 4.15 -0.53 1.89
C LEU A 235 5.67 -0.65 1.99
N ASN A 236 6.16 -1.50 2.89
CA ASN A 236 7.59 -1.80 3.00
C ASN A 236 8.14 -2.49 1.74
N LEU A 237 7.39 -3.45 1.18
CA LEU A 237 7.74 -4.10 -0.09
C LEU A 237 7.83 -3.07 -1.22
N ARG A 238 6.85 -2.16 -1.33
CA ARG A 238 6.85 -1.10 -2.34
C ARG A 238 8.07 -0.20 -2.21
N GLU A 239 8.47 0.17 -1.00
CA GLU A 239 9.67 0.98 -0.77
C GLU A 239 10.93 0.23 -1.19
N SER A 240 11.07 -1.04 -0.79
CA SER A 240 12.19 -1.90 -1.22
C SER A 240 12.28 -2.00 -2.74
N LEU A 241 11.16 -2.18 -3.44
CA LEU A 241 11.14 -2.24 -4.91
C LEU A 241 11.56 -0.92 -5.55
N TYR A 242 11.22 0.23 -4.95
CA TYR A 242 11.67 1.53 -5.43
C TYR A 242 13.17 1.74 -5.26
N GLU A 243 13.74 1.31 -4.14
CA GLU A 243 15.19 1.32 -3.92
C GLU A 243 15.92 0.39 -4.90
N ASP A 244 15.44 -0.84 -5.07
CA ASP A 244 16.00 -1.79 -6.04
C ASP A 244 15.97 -1.22 -7.47
N ARG A 245 14.85 -0.59 -7.86
CA ARG A 245 14.74 0.06 -9.17
C ARG A 245 15.71 1.22 -9.31
N ARG A 246 15.90 2.04 -8.27
CA ARG A 246 16.87 3.15 -8.27
C ARG A 246 18.29 2.62 -8.44
N LYS A 247 18.64 1.56 -7.72
CA LYS A 247 19.95 0.89 -7.83
C LYS A 247 20.18 0.35 -9.25
N THR A 248 19.24 -0.45 -9.78
CA THR A 248 19.39 -1.02 -11.13
C THR A 248 19.41 0.06 -12.22
N ARG A 249 18.67 1.17 -12.07
CA ARG A 249 18.80 2.32 -13.00
C ARG A 249 20.15 3.02 -12.90
N SER A 250 20.78 3.02 -11.73
CA SER A 250 22.13 3.57 -11.58
C SER A 250 23.14 2.67 -12.30
N GLU A 251 23.06 1.36 -12.08
CA GLU A 251 23.89 0.36 -12.76
C GLU A 251 23.72 0.43 -14.29
N LEU A 252 22.47 0.58 -14.77
CA LEU A 252 22.17 0.75 -16.19
C LEU A 252 22.85 1.99 -16.79
N ARG A 253 22.74 3.15 -16.13
CA ARG A 253 23.40 4.39 -16.59
C ARG A 253 24.92 4.27 -16.60
N GLU A 254 25.50 3.55 -15.65
CA GLU A 254 26.93 3.27 -15.63
C GLU A 254 27.36 2.37 -16.79
N ALA A 255 26.58 1.33 -17.09
CA ALA A 255 26.81 0.46 -18.25
C ALA A 255 26.68 1.23 -19.58
N GLU A 256 25.67 2.12 -19.70
CA GLU A 256 25.49 3.00 -20.87
C GLU A 256 26.70 3.94 -21.06
N ALA A 257 27.18 4.57 -19.99
CA ALA A 257 28.35 5.44 -20.05
C ALA A 257 29.63 4.67 -20.45
N LYS A 258 29.84 3.47 -19.88
CA LYS A 258 30.95 2.58 -20.28
C LYS A 258 30.85 2.21 -21.76
N LEU A 259 29.65 1.93 -22.25
CA LEU A 259 29.41 1.57 -23.64
C LEU A 259 29.69 2.73 -24.60
N GLU A 260 29.31 3.95 -24.22
CA GLU A 260 29.64 5.18 -24.97
C GLU A 260 31.15 5.42 -25.05
N MET A 261 31.89 5.23 -23.94
CA MET A 261 33.35 5.33 -23.93
C MET A 261 34.00 4.29 -24.86
N VAL A 262 33.54 3.04 -24.81
CA VAL A 262 34.05 1.97 -25.68
C VAL A 262 33.76 2.26 -27.14
N ASN A 263 32.55 2.75 -27.46
CA ASN A 263 32.20 3.17 -28.83
C ASN A 263 33.11 4.31 -29.31
N THR A 264 33.38 5.29 -28.45
CA THR A 264 34.29 6.40 -28.76
C THR A 264 35.70 5.90 -29.06
N GLN A 265 36.21 4.96 -28.25
CA GLN A 265 37.53 4.35 -28.47
C GLN A 265 37.58 3.53 -29.76
N LEU A 266 36.55 2.73 -30.05
CA LEU A 266 36.44 1.95 -31.28
C LEU A 266 36.42 2.88 -32.52
N ASN A 267 35.59 3.92 -32.50
CA ASN A 267 35.52 4.91 -33.58
C ASN A 267 36.86 5.63 -33.79
N ALA A 268 37.57 5.95 -32.72
CA ALA A 268 38.90 6.56 -32.81
C ALA A 268 39.95 5.62 -33.42
N ILE A 269 39.89 4.32 -33.12
CA ILE A 269 40.76 3.29 -33.74
C ILE A 269 40.43 3.16 -35.23
N GLU A 270 39.16 3.06 -35.60
CA GLU A 270 38.72 3.00 -37.00
C GLU A 270 39.15 4.24 -37.79
N TYR A 271 39.03 5.42 -37.20
CA TYR A 271 39.49 6.67 -37.81
C TYR A 271 41.00 6.68 -38.06
N ARG A 272 41.81 6.22 -37.08
CA ARG A 272 43.27 6.07 -37.25
C ARG A 272 43.60 5.06 -38.34
N ARG A 273 42.91 3.92 -38.38
CA ARG A 273 43.10 2.87 -39.40
C ARG A 273 42.77 3.38 -40.79
N SER A 274 41.67 4.12 -40.93
CA SER A 274 41.24 4.76 -42.19
C SER A 274 42.26 5.80 -42.68
N ARG A 275 42.79 6.64 -41.78
CA ARG A 275 43.88 7.56 -42.12
C ARG A 275 45.13 6.81 -42.57
N GLN A 276 45.59 5.81 -41.83
CA GLN A 276 46.78 5.02 -42.20
C GLN A 276 46.63 4.32 -43.56
N ALA A 277 45.45 3.78 -43.86
CA ALA A 277 45.15 3.22 -45.17
C ALA A 277 45.23 4.28 -46.30
N SER A 278 44.71 5.48 -46.06
CA SER A 278 44.77 6.59 -47.03
C SER A 278 46.17 7.19 -47.24
N PHE A 279 47.06 7.09 -46.25
CA PHE A 279 48.47 7.49 -46.40
C PHE A 279 49.28 6.45 -47.18
N ARG A 280 48.98 5.16 -47.01
CA ARG A 280 49.60 4.08 -47.80
C ARG A 280 49.18 4.10 -49.28
N SER A 281 48.01 4.64 -49.62
CA SER A 281 47.57 4.78 -51.01
C SER A 281 48.13 6.02 -51.73
N LYS A 282 48.73 6.98 -51.01
CA LYS A 282 49.27 8.23 -51.58
C LYS A 282 50.78 8.23 -51.81
N SER A 283 51.52 7.21 -51.38
CA SER A 283 52.97 7.14 -51.59
C SER A 283 53.38 6.70 -53.01
N GLY A 284 52.43 6.61 -53.95
CA GLY A 284 52.68 6.18 -55.33
C GLY A 284 52.75 7.28 -56.40
N ASN A 285 52.31 8.53 -56.15
CA ASN A 285 52.31 9.58 -57.17
C ASN A 285 52.96 10.87 -56.65
N ILE A 286 54.25 11.03 -56.96
CA ILE A 286 55.01 12.27 -56.84
C ILE A 286 54.96 12.96 -58.21
N GLY A 287 53.93 13.78 -58.40
CA GLY A 287 53.72 14.67 -59.55
C GLY A 287 52.44 15.45 -59.28
N ASP A 288 52.38 16.74 -59.57
CA ASP A 288 51.20 17.63 -59.37
C ASP A 288 50.88 18.10 -57.96
N LYS A 289 51.86 18.70 -57.28
CA LYS A 289 51.64 19.42 -56.00
C LYS A 289 51.25 20.90 -56.14
N HIS A 290 51.21 21.48 -57.35
CA HIS A 290 50.98 22.92 -57.51
C HIS A 290 49.54 23.33 -57.85
N GLU A 291 48.74 22.50 -58.53
CA GLU A 291 47.33 22.86 -58.85
C GLU A 291 46.33 22.59 -57.71
N PHE A 292 46.56 21.55 -56.89
CA PHE A 292 45.64 21.15 -55.83
C PHE A 292 45.47 22.18 -54.69
N LYS A 293 46.46 23.05 -54.46
CA LYS A 293 46.38 24.07 -53.39
C LYS A 293 45.46 25.24 -53.76
N TYR A 294 45.36 25.58 -55.04
CA TYR A 294 44.50 26.67 -55.52
C TYR A 294 43.03 26.24 -55.65
N GLN A 295 42.75 25.03 -56.13
CA GLN A 295 41.38 24.51 -56.17
C GLN A 295 40.79 24.31 -54.76
N ASN A 296 41.57 23.79 -53.81
CA ASN A 296 41.07 23.51 -52.47
C ASN A 296 40.84 24.79 -51.63
N SER A 297 41.50 25.91 -51.97
CA SER A 297 41.21 27.20 -51.34
C SER A 297 39.94 27.84 -51.93
N GLN A 298 39.74 27.77 -53.25
CA GLN A 298 38.50 28.22 -53.90
C GLN A 298 37.29 27.39 -53.46
N GLU A 299 37.42 26.07 -53.34
CA GLU A 299 36.36 25.16 -52.86
C GLU A 299 35.97 25.44 -51.39
N ARG A 300 36.93 25.88 -50.55
CA ARG A 300 36.65 26.29 -49.16
C ARG A 300 35.93 27.64 -49.11
N ILE A 301 36.34 28.60 -49.93
CA ILE A 301 35.69 29.90 -50.04
C ILE A 301 34.26 29.74 -50.55
N ARG A 302 34.04 28.85 -51.54
CA ARG A 302 32.71 28.54 -52.07
C ARG A 302 31.80 27.91 -51.00
N ARG A 303 32.29 26.90 -50.27
CA ARG A 303 31.54 26.26 -49.18
C ARG A 303 31.23 27.19 -48.02
N ASN A 304 32.16 28.09 -47.66
CA ASN A 304 31.89 29.09 -46.64
C ASN A 304 30.83 30.10 -47.10
N LYS A 305 30.81 30.48 -48.38
CA LYS A 305 29.79 31.36 -48.94
C LYS A 305 28.41 30.68 -48.97
N GLU A 306 28.35 29.42 -49.41
CA GLU A 306 27.13 28.61 -49.40
C GLU A 306 26.60 28.39 -47.96
N SER A 307 27.50 28.14 -47.00
CA SER A 307 27.14 28.00 -45.58
C SER A 307 26.58 29.31 -44.99
N LEU A 308 27.13 30.46 -45.39
CA LEU A 308 26.66 31.77 -44.94
C LEU A 308 25.31 32.12 -45.58
N GLU A 309 25.10 31.77 -46.85
CA GLU A 309 23.81 31.94 -47.53
C GLU A 309 22.72 31.08 -46.89
N LEU A 310 23.01 29.81 -46.55
CA LEU A 310 22.07 28.95 -45.81
C LEU A 310 21.70 29.50 -44.44
N LEU A 311 22.68 30.07 -43.73
CA LEU A 311 22.45 30.72 -42.43
C LEU A 311 21.54 31.95 -42.57
N ASN A 312 21.78 32.78 -43.59
CA ASN A 312 20.95 33.94 -43.88
C ASN A 312 19.51 33.56 -44.25
N ILE A 313 19.32 32.52 -45.07
CA ILE A 313 18.00 32.00 -45.42
C ILE A 313 17.25 31.50 -44.16
N ALA A 314 17.95 30.79 -43.26
CA ALA A 314 17.36 30.32 -42.01
C ALA A 314 16.96 31.49 -41.08
N LYS A 315 17.80 32.53 -41.01
CA LYS A 315 17.52 33.76 -40.23
C LYS A 315 16.32 34.53 -40.81
N GLU A 316 16.23 34.67 -42.13
CA GLU A 316 15.10 35.32 -42.80
C GLU A 316 13.78 34.54 -42.62
N ALA A 317 13.82 33.20 -42.71
CA ALA A 317 12.66 32.36 -42.46
C ALA A 317 12.14 32.50 -41.01
N ALA A 318 13.05 32.57 -40.04
CA ALA A 318 12.72 32.81 -38.64
C ALA A 318 12.12 34.21 -38.43
N LEU A 319 12.67 35.27 -39.04
CA LEU A 319 12.11 36.63 -38.99
C LEU A 319 10.72 36.72 -39.64
N LYS A 320 10.50 36.00 -40.74
CA LYS A 320 9.19 35.91 -41.40
C LYS A 320 8.15 35.17 -40.55
N LYS A 321 8.59 34.13 -39.84
CA LYS A 321 7.74 33.40 -38.87
C LYS A 321 7.35 34.29 -37.70
N MET A 322 8.28 35.08 -37.17
CA MET A 322 8.04 36.06 -36.11
C MET A 322 7.05 37.15 -36.54
N SER A 323 7.26 37.75 -37.72
CA SER A 323 6.36 38.79 -38.26
C SER A 323 4.96 38.26 -38.58
N SER A 324 4.82 36.96 -38.87
CA SER A 324 3.52 36.29 -39.02
C SER A 324 2.81 35.96 -37.69
N GLY A 325 3.39 36.31 -36.54
CA GLY A 325 2.82 36.06 -35.21
C GLY A 325 2.92 34.62 -34.72
N ARG A 326 3.69 33.76 -35.39
CA ARG A 326 3.90 32.35 -34.98
C ARG A 326 5.04 32.26 -33.97
N LYS A 327 4.89 31.38 -32.97
CA LYS A 327 5.93 31.13 -31.95
C LYS A 327 7.20 30.56 -32.61
N LEU A 328 8.35 31.13 -32.22
CA LEU A 328 9.68 30.66 -32.63
C LEU A 328 10.13 29.50 -31.74
N THR A 329 10.93 28.59 -32.30
CA THR A 329 11.66 27.58 -31.52
C THR A 329 12.90 28.21 -30.87
N PHE A 330 13.50 27.52 -29.89
CA PHE A 330 14.70 27.99 -29.21
C PHE A 330 15.86 28.24 -30.19
N ASP A 331 16.05 27.35 -31.17
CA ASP A 331 17.10 27.49 -32.20
C ASP A 331 16.84 28.67 -33.14
N GLU A 332 15.57 28.91 -33.51
CA GLU A 332 15.17 30.08 -34.32
C GLU A 332 15.36 31.40 -33.57
N MET A 333 15.08 31.44 -32.26
CA MET A 333 15.37 32.61 -31.43
C MET A 333 16.87 32.86 -31.31
N LYS A 334 17.67 31.80 -31.14
CA LYS A 334 19.14 31.89 -31.10
C LYS A 334 19.72 32.38 -32.42
N LEU A 335 19.13 32.00 -33.56
CA LEU A 335 19.51 32.49 -34.89
C LEU A 335 19.26 33.99 -35.10
N ILE A 336 18.20 34.54 -34.48
CA ILE A 336 17.84 35.96 -34.62
C ILE A 336 18.62 36.82 -33.61
N TYR A 337 18.66 36.41 -32.35
CA TYR A 337 19.13 37.23 -31.22
C TYR A 337 20.48 36.81 -30.64
N GLY A 338 21.05 35.68 -31.09
CA GLY A 338 22.29 35.13 -30.55
C GLY A 338 23.54 35.98 -30.79
N ASP A 339 23.52 36.87 -31.78
CA ASP A 339 24.64 37.77 -32.09
C ASP A 339 24.61 39.08 -31.26
N GLU A 340 23.49 39.45 -30.63
CA GLU A 340 23.38 40.67 -29.81
C GLU A 340 23.88 40.48 -28.36
N LEU A 341 24.16 39.24 -27.95
CA LEU A 341 24.64 38.90 -26.59
C LEU A 341 26.18 38.93 -26.44
N LEU A 342 26.91 39.42 -27.46
CA LEU A 342 28.39 39.53 -27.47
C LEU A 342 28.91 40.97 -27.61
N GLN A 343 28.05 41.97 -27.49
CA GLN A 343 28.45 43.37 -27.29
C GLN A 343 27.86 43.86 -25.95
N ASP A 344 28.53 43.49 -24.87
CA ASP A 344 28.67 44.28 -23.64
C ASP A 344 30.00 43.92 -22.96
#